data_AF-B1YM77-F1
#
_entry.id   AF-B1YM77-F1
#
_cell.length_a   1.000
_cell.length_b   1.000
_cell.length_c   1.000
_cell.angle_alpha   90.00
_cell.angle_beta   90.00
_cell.angle_gamma   90.00
#
_symmetry.space_group_name_H-M   'P 1'
#
loop_
_entity.id
_entity.type
_entity.pdbx_description
1 polymer ?
#
loop_
_entity_poly.entity_id
_entity_poly.type
_entity_poly.pdbx_seq_one_letter_code
_entity_poly.pdbx_strand_id
1 'polypeptide(L)' 'MRPKIIVWLVLLIAAINLAIGLWIPESPARTTVSSILLGLIVLLGVGYFIALRRSSK' A
#
# COMPACT_ATOMS: atom_id res chain seq x y z
N MET A 1 1.65 7.92 15.27
CA MET A 1 0.45 7.33 14.63
C MET A 1 0.25 5.93 15.17
N ARG A 2 -0.99 5.52 15.43
CA ARG A 2 -1.26 4.17 15.95
C ARG A 2 -0.94 3.13 14.84
N PRO A 3 -0.19 2.05 15.15
CA PRO A 3 0.10 0.95 14.23
C PRO A 3 -1.05 0.49 13.34
N LYS A 4 -2.24 0.42 13.96
CA LYS A 4 -3.49 0.00 13.33
C LYS A 4 -3.86 0.87 12.10
N ILE A 5 -3.55 2.16 12.11
CA ILE A 5 -3.89 3.09 11.03
C ILE A 5 -3.10 2.76 9.75
N ILE A 6 -1.82 2.42 9.87
CA ILE A 6 -0.97 2.08 8.71
C ILE A 6 -1.46 0.78 8.07
N VAL A 7 -1.84 -0.21 8.88
CA VAL A 7 -2.42 -1.46 8.39
C VAL A 7 -3.72 -1.21 7.61
N TRP A 8 -4.63 -0.40 8.16
CA TRP A 8 -5.87 -0.03 7.46
C TRP A 8 -5.61 0.71 6.14
N LEU A 9 -4.62 1.59 6.11
CA LEU A 9 -4.20 2.29 4.89
C LEU A 9 -3.69 1.33 3.82
N VAL A 10 -2.83 0.38 4.19
CA VAL A 10 -2.33 -0.66 3.27
C VAL A 10 -3.47 -1.51 2.72
N LEU A 11 -4.41 -1.93 3.57
CA LEU A 11 -5.57 -2.71 3.13
C LEU A 11 -6.46 -1.92 2.15
N LEU A 12 -6.66 -0.63 2.39
CA LEU A 12 -7.44 0.23 1.49
C LEU A 12 -6.76 0.41 0.13
N ILE A 13 -5.44 0.64 0.12
CA ILE A 13 -4.66 0.75 -1.13
C ILE A 13 -4.70 -0.57 -1.91
N ALA A 14 -4.57 -1.71 -1.22
CA ALA A 14 -4.68 -3.03 -1.84
C ALA A 14 -6.07 -3.28 -2.44
N ALA A 15 -7.14 -2.89 -1.75
CA ALA A 15 -8.50 -3.00 -2.24
C ALA A 15 -8.75 -2.13 -3.49
N ILE A 16 -8.22 -0.91 -3.51
CA ILE A 16 -8.27 -0.03 -4.69
C ILE A 16 -7.53 -0.68 -5.87
N ASN A 17 -6.34 -1.21 -5.63
CA ASN A 17 -5.56 -1.87 -6.68
C ASN A 17 -6.29 -3.10 -7.24
N LEU A 18 -6.94 -3.88 -6.37
CA LEU A 18 -7.76 -5.01 -6.76
C LEU A 18 -8.98 -4.58 -7.60
N ALA A 19 -9.70 -3.54 -7.17
CA ALA A 19 -10.85 -3.02 -7.91
C ALA A 19 -10.45 -2.52 -9.30
N ILE A 20 -9.33 -1.80 -9.40
CA ILE A 20 -8.72 -1.41 -10.67
C ILE A 20 -8.41 -2.65 -11.53
N GLY A 21 -7.88 -3.71 -10.92
CA GLY A 21 -7.57 -4.96 -11.61
C GLY A 21 -8.78 -5.70 -12.17
N LEU A 22 -9.93 -5.59 -11.50
CA LEU A 22 -11.15 -6.28 -11.90
C LEU A 22 -11.98 -5.49 -12.92
N TRP A 23 -12.03 -4.16 -12.80
CA TRP A 23 -12.98 -3.33 -13.53
C TRP A 23 -12.35 -2.51 -14.67
N ILE A 24 -11.02 -2.31 -14.65
CA ILE A 24 -10.33 -1.49 -15.65
C ILE A 24 -9.55 -2.41 -16.61
N PRO A 25 -9.78 -2.31 -17.94
CA PRO A 25 -9.00 -3.05 -18.93
C PRO A 25 -7.50 -2.82 -18.80
N GLU A 26 -6.71 -3.81 -19.22
CA GLU A 26 -5.25 -3.69 -19.24
C GLU A 26 -4.83 -2.50 -20.11
N SER A 27 -4.03 -1.60 -19.53
CA SER A 27 -3.47 -0.45 -20.23
C SER A 27 -2.17 -0.02 -19.55
N PRO A 28 -1.25 0.62 -20.27
CA PRO A 28 0.02 1.09 -19.70
C PRO A 28 -0.20 2.02 -18.48
N ALA A 29 -1.26 2.84 -18.53
CA ALA A 29 -1.66 3.70 -17.43
C ALA A 29 -2.08 2.88 -16.20
N ARG A 30 -2.90 1.83 -16.38
CA ARG A 30 -3.31 0.94 -15.30
C ARG A 30 -2.11 0.25 -14.64
N THR A 31 -1.18 -0.29 -15.44
CA THR A 31 0.04 -0.94 -14.94
C THR A 31 0.90 0.05 -14.14
N THR A 32 1.02 1.29 -14.62
CA THR A 32 1.75 2.36 -13.93
C THR A 32 1.11 2.69 -12.58
N VAL A 33 -0.21 2.88 -12.56
CA VAL A 33 -0.96 3.15 -11.32
C VAL A 33 -0.81 2.01 -10.32
N SER A 34 -0.98 0.76 -10.76
CA SER A 34 -0.78 -0.43 -9.91
C SER A 34 0.63 -0.48 -9.32
N SER A 35 1.65 -0.17 -10.13
CA SER A 35 3.04 -0.13 -9.68
C SER A 35 3.27 0.94 -8.61
N ILE A 36 2.67 2.13 -8.77
CA ILE A 36 2.73 3.20 -7.76
C ILE A 36 2.04 2.77 -6.46
N LEU A 37 0.86 2.17 -6.54
CA LEU A 37 0.11 1.70 -5.36
C LEU A 37 0.89 0.61 -4.61
N LEU A 38 1.51 -0.34 -5.32
CA LEU A 38 2.39 -1.35 -4.73
C LEU A 38 3.64 -0.71 -4.09
N GLY A 39 4.25 0.27 -4.74
CA GLY A 39 5.36 1.04 -4.17
C GLY A 39 5.00 1.74 -2.85
N LEU A 40 3.80 2.34 -2.78
CA LEU A 40 3.29 2.94 -1.55
C LEU A 40 3.08 1.92 -0.44
N ILE A 41 2.56 0.73 -0.75
CA ILE A 41 2.42 -0.36 0.23
C ILE A 41 3.78 -0.75 0.81
N VAL A 42 4.80 -0.90 -0.04
CA VAL A 42 6.16 -1.24 0.41
C VAL A 42 6.73 -0.14 1.29
N LEU A 43 6.60 1.14 0.90
CA LEU A 43 7.08 2.27 1.69
C LEU A 43 6.42 2.33 3.07
N LEU A 44 5.10 2.13 3.13
CA LEU A 44 4.34 2.08 4.38
C LEU A 44 4.76 0.89 5.24
N GLY A 45 4.98 -0.28 4.64
CA GLY A 45 5.45 -1.48 5.35
C GLY A 45 6.85 -1.28 5.95
N VAL A 46 7.79 -0.72 5.18
CA VAL A 46 9.14 -0.42 5.67
C VAL A 46 9.11 0.65 6.75
N GLY A 47 8.36 1.74 6.55
CA GLY A 47 8.19 2.79 7.56
C GLY A 47 7.57 2.27 8.85
N TYR A 48 6.59 1.38 8.75
CA TYR A 48 5.99 0.71 9.89
C TYR A 48 6.99 -0.17 10.63
N PHE A 49 7.77 -0.99 9.91
CA PHE A 49 8.79 -1.85 10.51
C PHE A 49 9.85 -1.04 11.26
N ILE A 50 10.32 0.06 10.66
CA ILE A 50 11.29 0.97 11.31
C ILE A 50 10.68 1.61 12.56
N ALA A 51 9.44 2.11 12.47
CA ALA A 51 8.75 2.73 13.60
C ALA A 51 8.53 1.74 14.76
N LEU A 52 8.14 0.51 14.45
CA LEU A 52 7.96 -0.56 15.43
C LEU A 52 9.29 -0.89 16.12
N ARG A 53 10.37 -1.03 15.35
CA ARG A 53 11.71 -1.29 15.88
C ARG A 53 12.20 -0.17 16.80
N ARG A 54 11.86 1.09 16.48
CA ARG A 54 12.24 2.26 17.28
C ARG A 54 11.42 2.39 18.56
N SER A 55 10.17 1.93 18.57
CA SER A 55 9.32 1.92 19.76
C SER A 55 9.62 0.77 20.74
N SER A 56 10.36 -0.26 20.29
CA SER A 56 10.74 -1.42 21.10
C SER A 56 12.10 -1.29 21.80
N LYS A 57 12.83 -0.19 21.55
CA LYS A 57 14.06 0.18 22.24
C LYS A 57 13.77 1.28 23.24
#